data_AF-A0A5B9W571-F1
#
_entry.id   AF-A0A5B9W571-F1
#
_cell.length_a   1.000
_cell.length_b   1.000
_cell.length_c   1.000
_cell.angle_alpha   90.00
_cell.angle_beta   90.00
_cell.angle_gamma   90.00
#
_symmetry.space_group_name_H-M   'P 1'
#
loop_
_entity.id
_entity.type
_entity.pdbx_description
1 polymer ?
#
loop_
_entity_poly.entity_id
_entity_poly.type
_entity_poly.pdbx_seq_one_letter_code
_entity_poly.pdbx_strand_id
1 'polypeptide(L)'
;MTDFDPYAPPAHAGSGEAIRRLVGPRTALGWIAVFLLNMIVPLLFGWSMTREGGRVGMAAAILTLFATGCWICTARRQLASPLLLGAAFVGLSQVFPLLQILAGSAGMVAATALRVAENNDDALPRVIGEAGGFVVTLVTGGLLMAASLVAGLSLRMLTPAHWWPREAA
;
A
#
# COMPACT_ATOMS: atom_id res chain seq x y z
N MET A 1 -6.63 -52.66 -26.40
CA MET A 1 -8.06 -52.30 -26.30
C MET A 1 -8.11 -51.17 -25.28
N THR A 2 -8.12 -49.92 -25.74
CA THR A 2 -8.09 -48.73 -24.88
C THR A 2 -9.53 -48.39 -24.49
N ASP A 3 -9.78 -48.42 -23.19
CA ASP A 3 -11.07 -48.08 -22.58
C ASP A 3 -11.34 -46.60 -22.85
N PHE A 4 -12.27 -46.31 -23.75
CA PHE A 4 -12.72 -44.96 -24.05
C PHE A 4 -13.73 -44.59 -22.98
N ASP A 5 -13.33 -43.78 -22.00
CA ASP A 5 -14.25 -43.20 -21.02
C ASP A 5 -14.93 -41.95 -21.61
N PRO A 6 -16.21 -42.04 -22.03
CA PRO A 6 -16.94 -40.90 -22.59
C PRO A 6 -17.25 -39.82 -21.55
N TYR A 7 -17.02 -40.09 -20.27
CA TYR A 7 -17.22 -39.15 -19.16
C TYR A 7 -15.92 -38.54 -18.64
N ALA A 8 -14.78 -38.83 -19.29
CA ALA A 8 -13.55 -38.14 -18.97
C ALA A 8 -13.78 -36.62 -19.10
N PRO A 9 -13.62 -35.83 -18.02
CA PRO A 9 -13.78 -34.40 -18.10
C PRO A 9 -12.82 -33.88 -19.18
N PRO A 10 -13.24 -32.92 -20.03
CA PRO A 10 -12.37 -32.45 -21.08
C PRO A 10 -11.07 -31.98 -20.43
N ALA A 11 -9.93 -32.32 -21.03
CA ALA A 11 -8.62 -31.94 -20.54
C ALA A 11 -8.47 -30.40 -20.54
N HIS A 12 -9.09 -29.74 -19.57
CA HIS A 12 -9.13 -28.29 -19.38
C HIS A 12 -7.90 -27.81 -18.61
N ALA A 13 -6.75 -28.47 -18.83
CA ALA A 13 -5.48 -28.11 -18.19
C ALA A 13 -5.00 -26.67 -18.55
N GLY A 14 -5.61 -26.01 -19.55
CA GLY A 14 -5.25 -24.65 -19.96
C GLY A 14 -6.14 -23.51 -19.42
N SER A 15 -7.34 -23.77 -18.89
CA SER A 15 -8.28 -22.69 -18.51
C SER A 15 -7.88 -22.00 -17.20
N GLY A 16 -7.33 -22.75 -16.24
CA GLY A 16 -6.87 -22.22 -14.95
C GLY A 16 -5.67 -21.27 -15.06
N GLU A 17 -4.71 -21.55 -15.95
CA GLU A 17 -3.56 -20.68 -16.18
C GLU A 17 -3.93 -19.36 -16.85
N ALA A 18 -4.83 -19.38 -17.84
CA ALA A 18 -5.29 -18.17 -18.52
C ALA A 18 -6.03 -17.23 -17.54
N ILE A 19 -6.89 -17.78 -16.68
CA ILE A 19 -7.59 -17.00 -15.64
C ILE A 19 -6.58 -16.47 -14.61
N ARG A 20 -5.59 -17.26 -14.18
CA ARG A 20 -4.54 -16.79 -13.26
C ARG A 20 -3.72 -15.63 -13.85
N ARG A 21 -3.43 -15.64 -15.15
CA ARG A 21 -2.73 -14.55 -15.87
C ARG A 21 -3.55 -13.25 -15.94
N LEU A 22 -4.88 -13.32 -16.00
CA LEU A 22 -5.75 -12.15 -16.12
C LEU A 22 -6.10 -11.48 -14.78
N VAL A 23 -6.08 -12.22 -13.67
CA VAL A 23 -6.41 -11.65 -12.34
C VAL A 23 -5.29 -10.76 -11.80
N GLY A 24 -4.02 -11.09 -12.08
CA GLY A 24 -2.85 -10.31 -11.66
C GLY A 24 -2.85 -8.83 -12.13
N PRO A 25 -3.09 -8.52 -13.43
CA PRO A 25 -3.03 -7.14 -13.91
C PRO A 25 -4.16 -6.26 -13.34
N ARG A 26 -5.35 -6.81 -13.05
CA ARG A 26 -6.47 -6.02 -12.51
C ARG A 26 -6.20 -5.55 -11.07
N THR A 27 -5.69 -6.43 -10.20
CA THR A 27 -5.35 -6.05 -8.83
C THR A 27 -4.16 -5.09 -8.79
N ALA A 28 -3.17 -5.27 -9.67
CA ALA A 28 -2.06 -4.34 -9.82
C ALA A 28 -2.53 -2.94 -10.28
N LEU A 29 -3.43 -2.87 -11.28
CA LEU A 29 -4.03 -1.60 -11.71
C LEU A 29 -4.84 -0.94 -10.59
N GLY A 30 -5.60 -1.72 -9.83
CA GLY A 30 -6.31 -1.24 -8.65
C GLY A 30 -5.36 -0.63 -7.62
N TRP A 31 -4.24 -1.30 -7.32
CA TRP A 31 -3.22 -0.80 -6.40
C TRP A 31 -2.59 0.50 -6.90
N ILE A 32 -2.22 0.56 -8.18
CA ILE A 32 -1.67 1.78 -8.80
C ILE A 32 -2.64 2.94 -8.63
N ALA A 33 -3.92 2.74 -8.95
CA ALA A 33 -4.93 3.80 -8.87
C ALA A 33 -5.11 4.32 -7.43
N VAL A 34 -5.29 3.42 -6.46
CA VAL A 34 -5.47 3.85 -5.05
C VAL A 34 -4.19 4.45 -4.47
N PHE A 35 -3.02 3.94 -4.84
CA PHE A 35 -1.73 4.48 -4.39
C PHE A 35 -1.51 5.90 -4.89
N LEU A 36 -1.74 6.14 -6.19
CA LEU A 36 -1.62 7.48 -6.78
C LEU A 36 -2.60 8.47 -6.15
N LEU A 37 -3.84 8.06 -5.92
CA LEU A 37 -4.83 8.90 -5.24
C LEU A 37 -4.41 9.24 -3.81
N ASN A 38 -3.93 8.25 -3.06
CA ASN A 38 -3.46 8.42 -1.68
C ASN A 38 -2.17 9.23 -1.56
N MET A 39 -1.44 9.45 -2.67
CA MET A 39 -0.19 10.21 -2.69
C MET A 39 -0.42 11.72 -2.87
N ILE A 40 -1.59 12.17 -3.31
CA ILE A 40 -1.84 13.59 -3.56
C ILE A 40 -1.60 14.43 -2.30
N VAL A 41 -2.26 14.08 -1.19
CA VAL A 41 -2.13 14.84 0.07
C VAL A 41 -0.71 14.71 0.66
N PRO A 42 -0.14 13.50 0.87
CA PRO A 42 1.21 13.36 1.40
C PRO A 42 2.27 14.07 0.57
N LEU A 43 2.15 14.07 -0.76
CA LEU A 43 3.14 14.69 -1.63
C LEU A 43 3.04 16.22 -1.57
N LEU A 44 1.84 16.79 -1.52
CA LEU A 44 1.67 18.25 -1.32
C LEU A 44 2.26 18.72 0.01
N PHE A 45 1.94 18.02 1.12
CA PHE A 45 2.45 18.37 2.44
C PHE A 45 3.96 18.07 2.57
N GLY A 46 4.38 16.86 2.20
CA GLY A 46 5.77 16.41 2.30
C GLY A 46 6.73 17.23 1.43
N TRP A 47 6.30 17.66 0.24
CA TRP A 47 7.13 18.48 -0.65
C TRP A 47 7.42 19.87 -0.08
N SER A 48 6.45 20.47 0.63
CA SER A 48 6.66 21.76 1.30
C SER A 48 7.56 21.68 2.53
N MET A 49 7.59 20.52 3.19
CA MET A 49 8.36 20.29 4.42
C MET A 49 9.79 19.78 4.15
N THR A 50 10.07 19.26 2.96
CA THR A 50 11.38 18.70 2.59
C THR A 50 12.22 19.65 1.74
N ARG A 51 13.50 19.80 2.10
CA ARG A 51 14.53 20.47 1.27
C ARG A 51 14.98 19.56 0.13
N GLU A 52 15.76 20.10 -0.80
CA GLU A 52 16.21 19.40 -2.04
C GLU A 52 16.71 17.97 -1.79
N GLY A 53 17.60 17.75 -0.81
CA GLY A 53 18.06 16.39 -0.45
C GLY A 53 16.95 15.49 0.11
N GLY A 54 16.05 16.02 0.96
CA GLY A 54 14.95 15.23 1.52
C GLY A 54 13.97 14.69 0.47
N ARG A 55 13.85 15.37 -0.68
CA ARG A 55 12.96 14.96 -1.78
C ARG A 55 13.40 13.67 -2.45
N VAL A 56 14.71 13.45 -2.61
CA VAL A 56 15.25 12.21 -3.20
C VAL A 56 14.95 11.03 -2.30
N GLY A 57 15.19 11.19 -0.99
CA GLY A 57 14.85 10.18 0.01
C GLY A 57 13.35 9.86 0.05
N MET A 58 12.50 10.90 0.02
CA MET A 58 11.05 10.75 -0.05
C MET A 58 10.63 9.97 -1.31
N ALA A 59 11.17 10.31 -2.49
CA ALA A 59 10.86 9.61 -3.73
C ALA A 59 11.27 8.13 -3.68
N ALA A 60 12.45 7.82 -3.13
CA ALA A 60 12.91 6.44 -2.94
C ALA A 60 12.00 5.64 -1.99
N ALA A 61 11.52 6.25 -0.90
CA ALA A 61 10.58 5.63 0.02
C ALA A 61 9.21 5.38 -0.63
N ILE A 62 8.70 6.34 -1.41
CA ILE A 62 7.45 6.19 -2.18
C ILE A 62 7.55 5.01 -3.15
N LEU A 63 8.66 4.91 -3.91
CA LEU A 63 8.89 3.78 -4.81
C LEU A 63 8.97 2.44 -4.07
N THR A 64 9.60 2.43 -2.89
CA THR A 64 9.70 1.22 -2.04
C THR A 64 8.33 0.77 -1.56
N LEU A 65 7.49 1.70 -1.08
CA LEU A 65 6.13 1.41 -0.64
C LEU A 65 5.24 0.96 -1.80
N PHE A 66 5.37 1.61 -2.97
CA PHE A 66 4.67 1.22 -4.18
C PHE A 66 5.02 -0.21 -4.59
N ALA A 67 6.31 -0.55 -4.65
CA ALA A 67 6.80 -1.89 -4.97
C ALA A 67 6.35 -2.93 -3.94
N THR A 68 6.36 -2.56 -2.65
CA THR A 68 5.88 -3.44 -1.55
C THR A 68 4.40 -3.77 -1.72
N GLY A 69 3.56 -2.78 -2.01
CA GLY A 69 2.14 -3.01 -2.26
C GLY A 69 1.89 -3.85 -3.52
N CYS A 70 2.62 -3.59 -4.62
CA CYS A 70 2.59 -4.42 -5.82
C CYS A 70 2.96 -5.88 -5.50
N TRP A 71 4.00 -6.09 -4.69
CA TRP A 71 4.43 -7.41 -4.27
C TRP A 71 3.37 -8.10 -3.40
N ILE A 72 2.78 -7.41 -2.42
CA ILE A 72 1.69 -7.96 -1.59
C ILE A 72 0.50 -8.36 -2.46
N CYS A 73 0.07 -7.49 -3.39
CA CYS A 73 -1.06 -7.74 -4.28
C CYS A 73 -0.83 -8.92 -5.25
N THR A 74 0.42 -9.20 -5.62
CA THR A 74 0.77 -10.31 -6.53
C THR A 74 1.09 -11.62 -5.80
N ALA A 75 1.79 -11.55 -4.66
CA ALA A 75 2.21 -12.73 -3.89
C ALA A 75 1.12 -13.27 -2.95
N ARG A 76 0.24 -12.41 -2.42
CA ARG A 76 -0.75 -12.77 -1.39
C ARG A 76 -2.14 -12.28 -1.77
N ARG A 77 -2.79 -12.95 -2.71
CA ARG A 77 -4.13 -12.58 -3.21
C ARG A 77 -5.17 -12.36 -2.10
N GLN A 78 -5.15 -13.20 -1.07
CA GLN A 78 -6.03 -13.07 0.10
C GLN A 78 -5.92 -11.72 0.85
N LEU A 79 -4.76 -11.06 0.76
CA LEU A 79 -4.51 -9.75 1.36
C LEU A 79 -4.74 -8.60 0.37
N ALA A 80 -4.73 -8.87 -0.94
CA ALA A 80 -4.90 -7.85 -1.97
C ALA A 80 -6.26 -7.15 -1.86
N SER A 81 -7.35 -7.91 -1.76
CA SER A 81 -8.70 -7.35 -1.69
C SER A 81 -8.93 -6.48 -0.43
N PRO A 82 -8.60 -6.94 0.80
CA PRO A 82 -8.61 -6.09 1.99
C PRO A 82 -7.72 -4.85 1.85
N LEU A 83 -6.49 -5.00 1.37
CA LEU A 83 -5.55 -3.89 1.22
C LEU A 83 -6.10 -2.80 0.29
N LEU A 84 -6.65 -3.17 -0.87
CA LEU A 84 -7.22 -2.22 -1.83
C LEU A 84 -8.43 -1.47 -1.26
N LEU A 85 -9.37 -2.20 -0.63
CA LEU A 85 -10.56 -1.58 -0.05
C LEU A 85 -10.20 -0.66 1.12
N GLY A 86 -9.29 -1.11 1.98
CA GLY A 86 -8.79 -0.33 3.08
C GLY A 86 -8.00 0.90 2.63
N ALA A 87 -7.19 0.78 1.57
CA ALA A 87 -6.46 1.91 1.00
C ALA A 87 -7.40 2.93 0.35
N ALA A 88 -8.50 2.49 -0.26
CA ALA A 88 -9.54 3.39 -0.72
C ALA A 88 -10.20 4.13 0.45
N PHE A 89 -10.51 3.42 1.55
CA PHE A 89 -11.09 4.03 2.75
C PHE A 89 -10.14 5.04 3.41
N VAL A 90 -8.86 4.67 3.57
CA VAL A 90 -7.82 5.58 4.08
C VAL A 90 -7.68 6.80 3.16
N GLY A 91 -7.69 6.61 1.84
CA GLY A 91 -7.64 7.71 0.87
C GLY A 91 -8.83 8.67 1.01
N LEU A 92 -10.03 8.15 1.19
CA LEU A 92 -11.23 8.97 1.46
C LEU A 92 -11.12 9.72 2.78
N SER A 93 -10.48 9.14 3.79
CA SER A 93 -10.24 9.80 5.07
C SER A 93 -9.23 10.94 5.00
N GLN A 94 -8.37 10.99 3.97
CA GLN A 94 -7.35 12.04 3.81
C GLN A 94 -7.95 13.44 3.59
N VAL A 95 -9.26 13.55 3.31
CA VAL A 95 -9.99 14.83 3.33
C VAL A 95 -9.86 15.52 4.70
N PHE A 96 -9.78 14.74 5.77
CA PHE A 96 -9.42 15.20 7.11
C PHE A 96 -8.04 14.62 7.45
N PRO A 97 -6.94 15.40 7.37
CA PRO A 97 -5.57 14.89 7.44
C PRO A 97 -5.14 14.41 8.85
N LEU A 98 -6.06 13.94 9.69
CA LEU A 98 -5.79 13.50 11.06
C LEU A 98 -4.85 12.29 11.10
N LEU A 99 -5.16 11.24 10.32
CA LEU A 99 -4.30 10.05 10.23
C LEU A 99 -2.91 10.41 9.68
N GLN A 100 -2.86 11.35 8.72
CA GLN A 100 -1.61 11.80 8.13
C GLN A 100 -0.75 12.57 9.14
N ILE A 101 -1.35 13.44 9.94
CA ILE A 101 -0.66 14.21 10.98
C ILE A 101 -0.11 13.26 12.05
N LEU A 102 -0.90 12.27 12.50
CA LEU A 102 -0.46 11.28 13.50
C LEU A 102 0.64 10.36 12.95
N ALA A 103 0.51 9.90 11.71
CA ALA A 103 1.54 9.06 11.09
C ALA A 103 2.82 9.86 10.77
N GLY A 104 2.67 11.15 10.43
CA GLY A 104 3.78 12.08 10.23
C GLY A 104 4.53 12.36 11.53
N SER A 105 3.82 12.61 12.63
CA SER A 105 4.44 12.85 13.93
C SER A 105 5.17 11.60 14.45
N ALA A 106 4.58 10.40 14.27
CA ALA A 106 5.25 9.14 14.56
C ALA A 106 6.51 8.93 13.69
N GLY A 107 6.45 9.29 12.41
CA GLY A 107 7.60 9.27 11.50
C GLY A 107 8.73 10.20 11.95
N MET A 108 8.41 11.39 12.44
CA MET A 108 9.38 12.34 13.00
C MET A 108 10.03 11.78 14.28
N VAL A 109 9.24 11.22 15.20
CA VAL A 109 9.78 10.57 16.40
C VAL A 109 10.75 9.45 16.05
N ALA A 110 10.40 8.61 15.06
CA ALA A 110 11.27 7.55 14.58
C ALA A 110 12.57 8.09 13.95
N ALA A 111 12.48 9.15 13.14
CA ALA A 111 13.66 9.76 12.51
C ALA A 111 14.62 10.39 13.54
N THR A 112 14.07 11.07 14.56
CA THR A 112 14.87 11.61 15.67
C THR A 112 15.51 10.48 16.50
N ALA A 113 14.77 9.39 16.77
CA ALA A 113 15.32 8.24 17.49
C ALA A 113 16.49 7.57 16.75
N LEU A 114 16.44 7.55 15.41
CA LEU A 114 17.51 7.03 14.56
C LEU A 114 18.64 8.03 14.32
N ARG A 115 18.59 9.24 14.92
CA ARG A 115 19.53 10.35 14.71
C ARG A 115 19.69 10.77 13.25
N VAL A 116 18.63 10.57 12.45
CA VAL A 116 18.56 10.99 11.05
C VAL A 116 17.82 12.33 10.90
N ALA A 117 17.31 12.86 12.01
CA ALA A 117 16.77 14.20 12.12
C ALA A 117 17.50 14.94 13.26
N GLU A 118 17.91 16.19 13.00
CA GLU A 118 18.46 17.08 14.02
C GLU A 118 17.32 17.88 14.66
N ASN A 119 17.24 17.83 15.99
CA ASN A 119 16.43 18.78 16.74
C ASN A 119 17.23 20.08 16.80
N ASN A 120 16.84 21.06 15.97
CA ASN A 120 17.31 22.43 16.18
C ASN A 120 16.43 23.05 17.26
N ASP A 121 17.03 23.40 18.40
CA ASP A 121 16.31 23.85 19.61
C ASP A 121 15.43 25.10 19.40
N ASP A 122 15.65 25.87 18.33
CA ASP A 122 14.94 27.14 18.05
C ASP A 122 14.08 27.15 16.76
N ALA A 123 13.93 26.03 16.05
CA ALA A 123 13.14 25.97 14.82
C ALA A 123 12.30 24.68 14.72
N LEU A 124 11.16 24.76 14.01
CA LEU A 124 10.36 23.59 13.67
C LEU A 124 11.27 22.46 13.15
N PRO A 125 11.15 21.22 13.66
CA PRO A 125 12.04 20.13 13.32
C PRO A 125 12.04 19.94 11.80
N ARG A 126 13.20 20.12 11.19
CA ARG A 126 13.40 20.01 9.74
C ARG A 126 14.08 18.70 9.45
N VAL A 127 13.57 18.01 8.43
CA VAL A 127 14.18 16.80 7.91
C VAL A 127 15.39 17.21 7.06
N ILE A 128 16.58 17.10 7.64
CA ILE A 128 17.84 17.47 6.98
C ILE A 128 18.41 16.22 6.31
N GLY A 129 18.30 16.16 4.99
CA GLY A 129 18.97 15.16 4.17
C GLY A 129 18.07 14.04 3.64
N GLU A 130 18.66 13.28 2.72
CA GLU A 130 18.01 12.19 1.97
C GLU A 130 17.53 11.08 2.91
N ALA A 131 18.38 10.63 3.82
CA ALA A 131 18.04 9.56 4.75
C ALA A 131 16.84 9.92 5.65
N GLY A 132 16.74 11.18 6.09
CA GLY A 132 15.63 11.63 6.91
C GLY A 132 14.32 11.62 6.12
N GLY A 133 14.36 12.12 4.88
CA GLY A 133 13.19 12.12 3.98
C GLY A 133 12.71 10.69 3.69
N PHE A 134 13.64 9.77 3.50
CA PHE A 134 13.36 8.35 3.30
C PHE A 134 12.69 7.73 4.54
N VAL A 135 13.31 7.86 5.72
CA VAL A 135 12.82 7.25 6.96
C VAL A 135 11.43 7.76 7.33
N VAL A 136 11.23 9.08 7.35
CA VAL A 136 9.93 9.68 7.71
C VAL A 136 8.85 9.18 6.75
N THR A 137 9.12 9.22 5.44
CA THR A 137 8.16 8.79 4.42
C THR A 137 7.86 7.29 4.51
N LEU A 138 8.87 6.46 4.74
CA LEU A 138 8.73 5.02 4.86
C LEU A 138 7.88 4.65 6.10
N VAL A 139 8.14 5.30 7.24
CA VAL A 139 7.37 5.09 8.46
C VAL A 139 5.93 5.56 8.29
N THR A 140 5.73 6.79 7.81
CA THR A 140 4.39 7.35 7.59
C THR A 140 3.60 6.50 6.60
N GLY A 141 4.16 6.20 5.43
CA GLY A 141 3.50 5.38 4.42
C GLY A 141 3.29 3.93 4.85
N GLY A 142 4.21 3.36 5.62
CA GLY A 142 4.06 2.04 6.22
C GLY A 142 2.92 1.98 7.23
N LEU A 143 2.78 2.99 8.09
CA LEU A 143 1.66 3.11 9.02
C LEU A 143 0.31 3.24 8.29
N LEU A 144 0.25 4.05 7.23
CA LEU A 144 -0.96 4.17 6.41
C LEU A 144 -1.30 2.87 5.67
N MET A 145 -0.31 2.15 5.18
CA MET A 145 -0.50 0.84 4.56
C MET A 145 -1.00 -0.20 5.58
N ALA A 146 -0.44 -0.20 6.79
CA ALA A 146 -0.91 -1.06 7.88
C ALA A 146 -2.34 -0.71 8.30
N ALA A 147 -2.64 0.59 8.47
CA ALA A 147 -3.98 1.07 8.78
C ALA A 147 -4.99 0.68 7.69
N SER A 148 -4.59 0.77 6.42
CA SER A 148 -5.37 0.31 5.27
C SER A 148 -5.67 -1.18 5.39
N LEU A 149 -4.65 -2.00 5.64
CA LEU A 149 -4.85 -3.44 5.78
C LEU A 149 -5.79 -3.78 6.95
N VAL A 150 -5.62 -3.15 8.11
CA VAL A 150 -6.49 -3.33 9.28
C VAL A 150 -7.92 -2.91 8.96
N ALA A 151 -8.13 -1.74 8.34
CA ALA A 151 -9.46 -1.28 7.95
C ALA A 151 -10.13 -2.26 6.96
N GLY A 152 -9.39 -2.73 5.96
CA GLY A 152 -9.88 -3.70 4.99
C GLY A 152 -10.23 -5.05 5.61
N LEU A 153 -9.41 -5.56 6.54
CA LEU A 153 -9.67 -6.79 7.27
C LEU A 153 -10.89 -6.66 8.18
N SER A 154 -11.01 -5.53 8.89
CA SER A 154 -12.19 -5.23 9.71
C SER A 154 -13.46 -5.17 8.87
N LEU A 155 -13.43 -4.50 7.71
CA LEU A 155 -14.56 -4.48 6.78
C LEU A 155 -14.90 -5.89 6.30
N ARG A 156 -13.92 -6.73 6.01
CA ARG A 156 -14.13 -8.13 5.62
C ARG A 156 -14.74 -8.97 6.74
N MET A 157 -14.39 -8.71 8.00
CA MET A 157 -15.00 -9.39 9.15
C MET A 157 -16.44 -8.94 9.39
N LEU A 158 -16.75 -7.67 9.15
CA LEU A 158 -18.08 -7.09 9.37
C LEU A 158 -19.05 -7.35 8.21
N THR A 159 -18.54 -7.56 6.99
CA THR A 159 -19.38 -7.75 5.80
C THR A 159 -19.60 -9.24 5.49
N PRO A 160 -20.78 -9.62 4.99
CA PRO A 160 -21.08 -11.01 4.63
C PRO A 160 -20.13 -11.56 3.55
N ALA A 161 -19.73 -12.83 3.68
CA ALA A 161 -18.81 -13.48 2.74
C ALA A 161 -19.28 -13.48 1.27
N HIS A 162 -20.58 -13.35 1.00
CA HIS A 162 -21.12 -13.30 -0.36
C HIS A 162 -20.89 -11.96 -1.09
N TRP A 163 -20.48 -10.91 -0.36
CA TRP A 163 -20.14 -9.60 -0.94
C TRP A 163 -18.72 -9.57 -1.52
N TRP A 164 -17.91 -10.55 -1.15
CA TRP A 164 -16.53 -10.66 -1.59
C TRP A 164 -16.46 -11.53 -2.84
N PRO A 165 -15.72 -11.10 -3.90
CA PRO A 165 -15.47 -11.94 -5.06
C PRO A 165 -14.88 -13.26 -4.56
N ARG A 166 -15.57 -14.38 -4.82
CA ARG A 166 -15.02 -15.70 -4.55
C ARG A 166 -13.83 -15.88 -5.46
N GLU A 167 -12.63 -15.65 -4.94
CA GLU A 167 -11.41 -16.04 -5.62
C GLU A 167 -11.51 -17.54 -5.84
N ALA A 168 -11.61 -17.97 -7.10
CA ALA A 168 -11.63 -19.38 -7.45
C ALA A 168 -10.35 -20.01 -6.87
N ALA A 169 -10.53 -20.80 -5.81
CA ALA A 169 -9.46 -21.47 -5.08
C ALA A 169 -8.77 -22.51 -5.96
#